data_AF-A0A351J5Q6-F1
#
_entry.id   AF-A0A351J5Q6-F1
#
_cell.length_a   1.000
_cell.length_b   1.000
_cell.length_c   1.000
_cell.angle_alpha   90.00
_cell.angle_beta   90.00
_cell.angle_gamma   90.00
#
_symmetry.space_group_name_H-M   'P 1'
#
loop_
_entity.id
_entity.type
_entity.pdbx_description
1 polymer ?
#
loop_
_entity_poly.entity_id
_entity_poly.type
_entity_poly.pdbx_seq_one_letter_code
_entity_poly.pdbx_strand_id
1 'polypeptide(L)'
;MEAEVDRLEAKIAAGAHFAQTQPVFDLRILEHWLMKVAGRVRIPILYGVMPLRNYEFAVHLNNDVPGITVPEWAVERMRVRGPQAGMEMVREFISSASAASEISGIHIFPMNNAARILKVVDIIDELGLRCQRKAKPIRIETRD
;
A
#
# COMPACT_ATOMS: atom_id res chain seq x y z
N MET A 1 10.61 -7.18 12.59
CA MET A 1 9.15 -7.02 12.54
C MET A 1 8.49 -6.98 13.90
N GLU A 2 9.00 -7.66 14.94
CA GLU A 2 8.45 -7.54 16.29
C GLU A 2 8.52 -6.09 16.82
N ALA A 3 9.70 -5.47 16.75
CA ALA A 3 9.89 -4.08 17.17
C ALA A 3 9.00 -3.09 16.42
N GLU A 4 8.66 -3.37 15.16
CA GLU A 4 7.74 -2.56 14.36
C GLU A 4 6.30 -2.65 14.87
N VAL A 5 5.87 -3.84 15.30
CA VAL A 5 4.56 -4.04 15.94
C VAL A 5 4.52 -3.35 17.30
N ASP A 6 5.54 -3.49 18.12
CA ASP A 6 5.59 -2.85 19.45
C ASP A 6 5.55 -1.32 19.33
N ARG A 7 6.25 -0.75 18.34
CA ARG A 7 6.17 0.68 18.02
C ARG A 7 4.77 1.09 17.56
N LEU A 8 4.09 0.25 16.80
CA LEU A 8 2.71 0.51 16.38
C LEU A 8 1.76 0.47 17.58
N GLU A 9 1.87 -0.52 18.46
CA GLU A 9 1.10 -0.61 19.71
C GLU A 9 1.34 0.61 20.61
N ALA A 10 2.58 1.07 20.74
CA ALA A 10 2.89 2.30 21.47
C ALA A 10 2.22 3.54 20.84
N LYS A 11 2.19 3.65 19.51
CA LYS A 11 1.47 4.74 18.82
C LYS A 11 -0.04 4.67 19.02
N ILE A 12 -0.59 3.45 19.07
CA ILE A 12 -2.01 3.22 19.36
C ILE A 12 -2.33 3.64 20.80
N ALA A 13 -1.50 3.24 21.76
CA ALA A 13 -1.64 3.65 23.16
C ALA A 13 -1.54 5.17 23.34
N ALA A 14 -0.79 5.85 22.48
CA ALA A 14 -0.70 7.31 22.43
C ALA A 14 -1.90 8.00 21.73
N GLY A 15 -2.89 7.25 21.25
CA GLY A 15 -4.13 7.79 20.67
C GLY A 15 -4.20 7.77 19.15
N ALA A 16 -3.37 6.98 18.45
CA ALA A 16 -3.53 6.79 17.01
C ALA A 16 -4.82 6.04 16.68
N HIS A 17 -5.62 6.56 15.74
CA HIS A 17 -6.91 6.00 15.36
C HIS A 17 -6.86 5.18 14.05
N PHE A 18 -5.82 5.33 13.26
CA PHE A 18 -5.54 4.54 12.05
C PHE A 18 -4.04 4.57 11.75
N ALA A 19 -3.57 3.64 10.92
CA ALA A 19 -2.19 3.60 10.45
C ALA A 19 -2.12 3.48 8.93
N GLN A 20 -1.02 3.96 8.35
CA GLN A 20 -0.68 3.76 6.95
C GLN A 20 0.68 3.10 6.89
N THR A 21 0.81 2.03 6.09
CA THR A 21 2.12 1.41 5.88
C THR A 21 2.92 2.18 4.83
N GLN A 22 4.24 1.99 4.85
CA GLN A 22 5.07 2.27 3.68
C GLN A 22 4.66 1.34 2.51
N PRO A 23 5.07 1.65 1.26
CA PRO A 23 4.83 0.74 0.15
C PRO A 23 5.46 -0.62 0.41
N VAL A 24 4.69 -1.68 0.17
CA VAL A 24 5.18 -3.05 0.30
C VAL A 24 5.20 -3.68 -1.09
N PHE A 25 6.39 -4.12 -1.52
CA PHE A 25 6.60 -4.73 -2.84
C PHE A 25 6.65 -6.25 -2.79
N ASP A 26 6.77 -6.84 -1.59
CA ASP A 26 6.88 -8.28 -1.40
C ASP A 26 5.66 -8.83 -0.64
N LEU A 27 4.89 -9.69 -1.32
CA LEU A 27 3.70 -10.33 -0.74
C LEU A 27 4.03 -11.17 0.49
N ARG A 28 5.23 -11.75 0.57
CA ARG A 28 5.65 -12.54 1.74
C ARG A 28 5.83 -11.66 2.97
N ILE A 29 6.27 -10.41 2.76
CA ILE A 29 6.35 -9.42 3.84
C ILE A 29 4.95 -9.01 4.28
N LEU A 30 4.02 -8.79 3.33
CA LEU A 30 2.62 -8.51 3.64
C LEU A 30 1.98 -9.64 4.46
N GLU A 31 2.13 -10.90 4.02
CA GLU A 31 1.61 -12.07 4.72
C GLU A 31 2.19 -12.20 6.13
N HIS A 32 3.51 -12.05 6.27
CA HIS A 32 4.16 -12.08 7.57
C HIS A 32 3.62 -10.97 8.48
N TRP A 33 3.41 -9.76 7.93
CA TRP A 33 2.88 -8.62 8.67
C TRP A 33 1.46 -8.87 9.16
N LEU A 34 0.58 -9.35 8.28
CA LEU A 34 -0.80 -9.69 8.62
C LEU A 34 -0.86 -10.69 9.78
N MET A 35 -0.04 -11.76 9.73
CA MET A 35 0.05 -12.72 10.83
C MET A 35 0.50 -12.10 12.15
N LYS A 36 1.40 -11.12 12.12
CA LYS A 36 1.92 -10.46 13.32
C LYS A 36 0.95 -9.47 13.94
N VAL A 37 0.16 -8.76 13.13
CA VAL A 37 -0.81 -7.78 13.64
C VAL A 37 -2.17 -8.40 13.99
N ALA A 38 -2.48 -9.57 13.44
CA ALA A 38 -3.70 -10.32 13.73
C ALA A 38 -3.93 -10.48 15.24
N GLY A 39 -5.09 -10.05 15.72
CA GLY A 39 -5.47 -10.09 17.13
C GLY A 39 -4.76 -9.09 18.07
N ARG A 40 -3.66 -8.47 17.63
CA ARG A 40 -2.88 -7.47 18.39
C ARG A 40 -3.30 -6.04 18.08
N VAL A 41 -3.45 -5.72 16.80
CA VAL A 41 -3.79 -4.37 16.34
C VAL A 41 -5.27 -4.30 15.99
N ARG A 42 -5.99 -3.33 16.59
CA ARG A 42 -7.44 -3.18 16.41
C ARG A 42 -7.85 -1.91 15.65
N ILE A 43 -6.89 -1.05 15.31
CA ILE A 43 -7.16 0.14 14.51
C ILE A 43 -7.11 -0.18 13.01
N PRO A 44 -7.84 0.55 12.14
CA PRO A 44 -7.72 0.42 10.70
C PRO A 44 -6.29 0.64 10.21
N ILE A 45 -5.80 -0.27 9.35
CA ILE A 45 -4.52 -0.13 8.64
C ILE A 45 -4.80 0.01 7.15
N LEU A 46 -4.25 1.07 6.56
CA LEU A 46 -4.25 1.30 5.11
C LEU A 46 -2.90 0.87 4.54
N TYR A 47 -2.93 -0.08 3.61
CA TYR A 47 -1.71 -0.67 3.06
C TYR A 47 -1.19 0.13 1.88
N GLY A 48 0.09 0.49 1.96
CA GLY A 48 0.79 1.31 0.99
C GLY A 48 1.00 0.62 -0.35
N VAL A 49 0.55 1.26 -1.43
CA VAL A 49 0.70 0.80 -2.81
C VAL A 49 1.41 1.89 -3.61
N MET A 50 2.55 1.53 -4.23
CA MET A 50 3.31 2.45 -5.08
C MET A 50 3.54 1.81 -6.46
N PRO A 51 2.92 2.32 -7.54
CA PRO A 51 3.15 1.80 -8.88
C PRO A 51 4.53 2.26 -9.40
N LEU A 52 5.50 1.35 -9.45
CA LEU A 52 6.85 1.64 -9.95
C LEU A 52 6.80 2.11 -11.41
N ARG A 53 7.55 3.17 -11.72
CA ARG A 53 7.51 3.82 -13.04
C ARG A 53 8.57 3.32 -14.02
N ASN A 54 9.76 2.95 -13.55
CA ASN A 54 10.86 2.42 -14.35
C ASN A 54 11.88 1.72 -13.44
N TYR A 55 12.91 1.12 -14.06
CA TYR A 55 13.98 0.40 -13.38
C TYR A 55 14.81 1.32 -12.47
N GLU A 56 15.23 2.49 -12.97
CA GLU A 56 16.07 3.43 -12.22
C GLU A 56 15.38 3.91 -10.95
N PHE A 57 14.07 4.15 -11.02
CA PHE A 57 13.28 4.52 -9.86
C PHE A 57 13.18 3.38 -8.84
N ALA A 58 13.05 2.13 -9.30
CA ALA A 58 13.04 0.97 -8.39
C ALA A 58 14.39 0.80 -7.66
N VAL A 59 15.50 0.99 -8.38
CA VAL A 59 16.86 0.97 -7.80
C VAL A 59 17.04 2.10 -6.79
N HIS A 60 16.65 3.32 -7.16
CA HIS A 60 16.73 4.49 -6.28
C HIS A 60 15.92 4.29 -4.99
N LEU A 61 14.67 3.81 -5.09
CA LEU A 61 13.86 3.52 -3.92
C LEU A 61 14.52 2.52 -2.97
N ASN A 62 15.17 1.49 -3.50
CA ASN A 62 15.81 0.47 -2.70
C ASN A 62 17.11 0.95 -2.02
N ASN A 63 17.88 1.79 -2.71
CA ASN A 63 19.21 2.19 -2.26
C ASN A 63 19.19 3.48 -1.43
N ASP A 64 18.33 4.42 -1.80
CA ASP A 64 18.43 5.82 -1.35
C ASP A 64 17.26 6.27 -0.48
N VAL A 65 16.17 5.48 -0.39
CA VAL A 65 14.98 5.84 0.40
C VAL A 65 14.88 4.99 1.67
N PRO A 66 15.19 5.55 2.86
CA PRO A 66 15.15 4.80 4.11
C PRO A 66 13.75 4.24 4.42
N GLY A 67 13.71 2.97 4.82
CA GLY A 67 12.47 2.29 5.20
C GLY A 67 11.63 1.79 4.02
N ILE A 68 12.13 1.92 2.78
CA ILE A 68 11.56 1.25 1.60
C ILE A 68 12.53 0.17 1.14
N THR A 69 12.01 -1.02 0.85
CA THR A 69 12.77 -2.13 0.28
C THR A 69 12.06 -2.60 -0.98
N VAL A 70 12.74 -2.51 -2.12
CA VAL A 70 12.27 -3.08 -3.38
C VAL A 70 13.08 -4.36 -3.60
N PRO A 71 12.47 -5.55 -3.46
CA PRO A 71 13.22 -6.79 -3.54
C PRO A 71 13.83 -6.97 -4.93
N GLU A 72 14.98 -7.66 -5.00
CA GLU A 72 15.75 -7.82 -6.24
C GLU A 72 14.91 -8.36 -7.41
N TRP A 73 14.00 -9.30 -7.14
CA TRP A 73 13.09 -9.84 -8.17
C TRP A 73 12.16 -8.77 -8.75
N ALA A 74 11.74 -7.78 -7.95
CA ALA A 74 10.88 -6.69 -8.41
C ALA A 74 11.68 -5.69 -9.25
N VAL A 75 12.90 -5.38 -8.81
CA VAL A 75 13.86 -4.57 -9.59
C VAL A 75 14.13 -5.22 -10.94
N GLU A 76 14.35 -6.54 -10.97
CA GLU A 76 14.59 -7.30 -12.19
C GLU A 76 13.36 -7.34 -13.12
N ARG A 77 12.15 -7.55 -12.58
CA ARG A 77 10.91 -7.42 -13.37
C ARG A 77 10.78 -6.03 -14.00
N MET A 78 11.13 -4.97 -13.26
CA MET A 78 11.15 -3.61 -13.80
C MET A 78 12.19 -3.43 -14.91
N ARG A 79 13.37 -4.07 -14.80
CA ARG A 79 14.41 -4.05 -15.84
C ARG A 79 13.92 -4.65 -17.15
N VAL A 80 13.23 -5.79 -17.08
CA VAL A 80 12.81 -6.56 -18.26
C VAL A 80 11.53 -6.01 -18.89
N ARG A 81 10.54 -5.60 -18.08
CA ARG A 81 9.18 -5.30 -18.55
C ARG A 81 8.76 -3.84 -18.31
N GLY A 82 9.61 -3.05 -17.66
CA GLY A 82 9.40 -1.63 -17.46
C GLY A 82 8.11 -1.30 -16.70
N PRO A 83 7.41 -0.20 -17.07
CA PRO A 83 6.20 0.27 -16.40
C PRO A 83 5.07 -0.76 -16.24
N GLN A 84 4.99 -1.75 -17.13
CA GLN A 84 3.95 -2.79 -17.09
C GLN A 84 4.11 -3.67 -15.85
N ALA A 85 5.33 -4.11 -15.54
CA ALA A 85 5.61 -4.89 -14.33
C ALA A 85 5.20 -4.14 -13.06
N GLY A 86 5.42 -2.82 -13.02
CA GLY A 86 5.02 -1.98 -11.88
C GLY A 86 3.50 -2.01 -11.64
N MET A 87 2.69 -2.02 -12.70
CA MET A 87 1.23 -2.11 -12.57
C MET A 87 0.76 -3.54 -12.24
N GLU A 88 1.41 -4.56 -12.78
CA GLU A 88 1.13 -5.96 -12.45
C GLU A 88 1.38 -6.25 -10.97
N MET A 89 2.52 -5.80 -10.43
CA MET A 89 2.82 -5.94 -9.00
C MET A 89 1.79 -5.22 -8.13
N VAL A 90 1.24 -4.08 -8.57
CA VAL A 90 0.13 -3.42 -7.88
C VAL A 90 -1.14 -4.27 -7.88
N ARG A 91 -1.50 -4.88 -9.01
CA ARG A 91 -2.65 -5.80 -9.07
C ARG A 91 -2.44 -7.01 -8.16
N GLU A 92 -1.27 -7.63 -8.22
CA GLU A 92 -0.88 -8.76 -7.37
C GLU A 92 -1.01 -8.39 -5.88
N PHE A 93 -0.48 -7.22 -5.50
CA PHE A 93 -0.60 -6.68 -4.15
C PHE A 93 -2.05 -6.47 -3.73
N ILE A 94 -2.83 -5.71 -4.50
CA ILE A 94 -4.22 -5.40 -4.14
C ILE A 94 -5.05 -6.69 -4.06
N SER A 95 -4.85 -7.63 -4.97
CA SER A 95 -5.55 -8.92 -4.96
C SER A 95 -5.23 -9.73 -3.70
N SER A 96 -3.94 -9.90 -3.38
CA SER A 96 -3.50 -10.62 -2.18
C SER A 96 -3.99 -9.93 -0.90
N ALA A 97 -3.81 -8.61 -0.82
CA ALA A 97 -4.28 -7.78 0.28
C ALA A 97 -5.80 -7.95 0.49
N SER A 98 -6.60 -7.82 -0.57
CA SER A 98 -8.06 -7.90 -0.49
C SER A 98 -8.60 -9.27 -0.05
N ALA A 99 -7.80 -10.34 -0.21
CA ALA A 99 -8.17 -11.66 0.28
C ALA A 99 -8.06 -11.79 1.80
N ALA A 100 -7.29 -10.91 2.46
CA ALA A 100 -7.22 -10.86 3.91
C ALA A 100 -8.40 -10.09 4.49
N SER A 101 -9.15 -10.74 5.39
CA SER A 101 -10.38 -10.21 6.00
C SER A 101 -10.20 -8.92 6.82
N GLU A 102 -8.96 -8.56 7.15
CA GLU A 102 -8.61 -7.52 8.11
C GLU A 102 -8.15 -6.20 7.45
N ILE A 103 -8.18 -6.11 6.11
CA ILE A 103 -7.73 -4.90 5.41
C ILE A 103 -8.84 -3.86 5.34
N SER A 104 -8.56 -2.68 5.88
CA SER A 104 -9.49 -1.54 5.89
C SER A 104 -9.42 -0.67 4.63
N GLY A 105 -8.35 -0.80 3.84
CA GLY A 105 -8.17 -0.08 2.59
C GLY A 105 -6.71 -0.02 2.14
N ILE A 106 -6.45 0.75 1.08
CA ILE A 106 -5.11 1.00 0.56
C ILE A 106 -4.77 2.49 0.60
N HIS A 107 -3.48 2.79 0.73
CA HIS A 107 -2.91 4.13 0.61
C HIS A 107 -2.05 4.18 -0.67
N ILE A 108 -2.45 4.98 -1.65
CA ILE A 108 -1.77 5.03 -2.95
C ILE A 108 -0.76 6.17 -2.94
N PHE A 109 0.51 5.86 -3.24
CA PHE A 109 1.57 6.86 -3.39
C PHE A 109 1.55 7.43 -4.82
N PRO A 110 1.19 8.72 -5.01
CA PRO A 110 0.83 9.25 -6.33
C PRO A 110 2.01 9.48 -7.28
N MET A 111 3.21 9.64 -6.73
CA MET A 111 4.46 9.91 -7.46
C MET A 111 4.35 11.02 -8.53
N ASN A 112 3.54 12.05 -8.25
CA ASN A 112 3.22 13.15 -9.15
C ASN A 112 2.75 12.70 -10.56
N ASN A 113 2.02 11.58 -10.64
CA ASN A 113 1.54 11.02 -11.91
C ASN A 113 0.07 10.58 -11.82
N ALA A 114 -0.84 11.53 -12.04
CA ALA A 114 -2.29 11.28 -11.96
C ALA A 114 -2.76 10.16 -12.90
N ALA A 115 -2.24 10.11 -14.15
CA ALA A 115 -2.63 9.09 -15.13
C ALA A 115 -2.30 7.66 -14.65
N ARG A 116 -1.16 7.48 -13.97
CA ARG A 116 -0.80 6.19 -13.37
C ARG A 116 -1.71 5.83 -12.21
N ILE A 117 -2.16 6.81 -11.43
CA ILE A 117 -3.07 6.57 -10.32
C ILE A 117 -4.46 6.18 -10.81
N LEU A 118 -4.95 6.79 -11.89
CA LEU A 118 -6.20 6.35 -12.53
C LEU A 118 -6.14 4.88 -12.93
N LYS A 119 -5.01 4.39 -13.46
CA LYS A 119 -4.85 2.96 -13.75
C LYS A 119 -4.87 2.06 -12.50
N VAL A 120 -4.40 2.55 -11.35
CA VAL A 120 -4.54 1.82 -10.08
C VAL A 120 -6.01 1.76 -9.68
N VAL A 121 -6.75 2.85 -9.87
CA VAL A 121 -8.19 2.90 -9.65
C VAL A 121 -8.94 1.92 -10.57
N ASP A 122 -8.56 1.85 -11.85
CA ASP A 122 -9.13 0.88 -12.79
C ASP A 122 -8.91 -0.58 -12.30
N ILE A 123 -7.72 -0.89 -11.78
CA ILE A 123 -7.43 -2.20 -11.18
C ILE A 123 -8.39 -2.50 -10.01
N ILE A 124 -8.65 -1.53 -9.14
CA ILE A 124 -9.58 -1.69 -8.01
C ILE A 124 -10.99 -1.99 -8.51
N ASP A 125 -11.42 -1.29 -9.57
CA ASP A 125 -12.75 -1.46 -10.17
C ASP A 125 -12.88 -2.83 -10.84
N GLU A 126 -11.88 -3.27 -11.59
CA GLU A 126 -11.84 -4.58 -12.22
C GLU A 126 -11.80 -5.74 -11.21
N LEU A 127 -11.16 -5.54 -10.06
CA LEU A 127 -11.17 -6.51 -8.96
C LEU A 127 -12.50 -6.47 -8.16
N GLY A 128 -13.42 -5.56 -8.49
CA GLY A 128 -14.72 -5.45 -7.81
C GLY A 128 -14.61 -4.93 -6.37
N LEU A 129 -13.51 -4.24 -6.03
CA LEU A 129 -13.20 -3.84 -4.65
C LEU A 129 -13.72 -2.44 -4.29
N ARG A 130 -14.27 -1.68 -5.25
CA ARG A 130 -14.86 -0.39 -4.96
C ARG A 130 -16.15 -0.57 -4.15
N CYS A 131 -16.15 -0.06 -2.93
CA CYS A 131 -17.34 -0.06 -2.08
C CYS A 131 -18.48 0.74 -2.75
N GLN A 132 -19.65 0.11 -2.93
CA GLN A 132 -20.85 0.78 -3.44
C GLN A 132 -21.62 1.58 -2.37
N ARG A 133 -21.07 1.78 -1.17
CA ARG A 133 -21.72 2.63 -0.17
C ARG A 133 -21.79 4.05 -0.71
N LYS A 134 -23.02 4.58 -0.90
CA LYS A 134 -23.24 6.00 -1.15
C LYS A 134 -22.50 6.79 -0.07
N ALA A 135 -21.42 7.46 -0.45
CA ALA A 135 -20.71 8.35 0.45
C ALA A 135 -21.72 9.40 0.94
N LYS A 136 -21.86 9.53 2.26
CA LYS A 136 -22.56 10.69 2.82
C LYS A 136 -21.72 11.91 2.40
N PRO A 137 -22.31 12.94 1.77
CA PRO A 137 -21.53 14.08 1.29
C PRO A 137 -20.68 14.65 2.43
N ILE A 138 -19.38 14.75 2.20
CA ILE A 138 -18.44 15.39 3.11
C ILE A 138 -18.77 16.89 3.07
N ARG A 139 -19.37 17.42 4.14
CA ARG A 139 -19.48 18.87 4.32
C ARG A 139 -18.09 19.38 4.67
N ILE A 140 -17.46 20.06 3.73
CA ILE A 140 -16.26 20.85 4.00
C ILE A 140 -16.77 22.18 4.53
N GLU A 141 -16.75 22.38 5.84
CA GLU A 141 -16.93 23.71 6.40
C GLU A 141 -15.69 24.54 6.02
N THR A 142 -15.86 25.43 5.06
CA THR A 142 -14.90 26.50 4.80
C THR A 142 -14.93 27.44 6.00
N ARG A 143 -13.80 27.60 6.68
CA ARG A 143 -13.63 28.73 7.59
C ARG A 143 -13.42 29.98 6.73
N ASP A 144 -14.36 30.93 6.84
CA ASP A 144 -14.23 32.29 6.33
C ASP A 144 -13.05 33.04 6.97
#